data_AF-X0TUF7-F1
#
_entry.id   AF-X0TUF7-F1
#
_cell.length_a   1.000
_cell.length_b   1.000
_cell.length_c   1.000
_cell.angle_alpha   90.00
_cell.angle_beta   90.00
_cell.angle_gamma   90.00
#
_symmetry.space_group_name_H-M   'P 1'
#
loop_
_entity.id
_entity.type
_entity.pdbx_description
1 polymer ?
#
loop_
_entity_poly.entity_id
_entity_poly.type
_entity_poly.pdbx_seq_one_letter_code
_entity_poly.pdbx_strand_id
1 'polypeptide(L)'
;FKPRDRSASERTKATELRALAFAATEADAGVLAQATAIAKGVRFARELGNLPPNICTPAYLGEQAQKLAAEHAGVTCEVLEEAEMKKLGMGALLGVAQGSANKPRLIVLQWNGAAAGDKPYALVGKGVTFDTGGISIKPSAGMEEMKFDMCGAAGVLGAFLTAVELKLKLNLVCVVPAVENMPGSNAQRPSDVVTTMSGQTVEVLNTDAEGRLILCDALTYVQKYQPQVIIDAATLTGACVVALGKHASGLMTTDDELADQ
;
A
#
# COMPACT_ATOMS: atom_id res chain seq x y z
N PHE A 1 17.50 -32.31 19.86
CA PHE A 1 17.93 -31.53 21.04
C PHE A 1 16.68 -31.01 21.74
N LYS A 2 16.29 -31.54 22.91
CA LYS A 2 15.22 -30.95 23.72
C LYS A 2 15.81 -29.74 24.47
N PRO A 3 15.19 -28.55 24.45
CA PRO A 3 15.62 -27.48 25.32
C PRO A 3 15.33 -27.89 26.77
N ARG A 4 16.35 -27.79 27.63
CA ARG A 4 16.18 -27.89 29.08
C ARG A 4 15.34 -26.71 29.53
N ASP A 5 14.21 -27.01 30.14
CA ASP A 5 13.37 -26.06 30.87
C ASP A 5 14.19 -25.53 32.05
N ARG A 6 14.75 -24.32 31.89
CA ARG A 6 15.48 -23.62 32.95
C ARG A 6 14.54 -22.60 33.56
N SER A 7 14.14 -22.93 34.78
CA SER A 7 13.64 -22.02 35.82
C SER A 7 12.44 -21.17 35.44
N ALA A 8 11.32 -21.46 36.10
CA ALA A 8 10.34 -20.46 36.50
C ALA A 8 11.03 -19.41 37.38
N SER A 9 11.82 -18.53 36.76
CA SER A 9 12.26 -17.28 37.32
C SER A 9 11.04 -16.37 37.31
N GLU A 10 10.65 -15.91 38.49
CA GLU A 10 9.60 -14.92 38.73
C GLU A 10 9.58 -13.89 37.59
N ARG A 11 8.56 -13.98 36.73
CA ARG A 11 8.27 -12.91 35.79
C ARG A 11 7.88 -11.74 36.67
N THR A 12 8.79 -10.81 36.89
CA THR A 12 8.47 -9.45 37.33
C THR A 12 7.26 -9.03 36.51
N LYS A 13 6.10 -8.84 37.17
CA LYS A 13 4.88 -8.35 36.52
C LYS A 13 5.31 -7.12 35.72
N ALA A 14 5.33 -7.25 34.39
CA ALA A 14 5.75 -6.16 33.53
C ALA A 14 4.88 -4.96 33.88
N THR A 15 5.51 -3.83 34.21
CA THR A 15 4.79 -2.61 34.50
C THR A 15 4.07 -2.18 33.22
N GLU A 16 2.77 -2.42 33.15
CA GLU A 16 1.97 -2.03 31.99
C GLU A 16 1.69 -0.53 32.06
N LEU A 17 2.08 0.20 31.00
CA LEU A 17 1.66 1.58 30.83
C LEU A 17 0.15 1.61 30.61
N ARG A 18 -0.61 1.99 31.65
CA ARG A 18 -2.08 2.04 31.59
C ARG A 18 -2.64 3.30 30.95
N ALA A 19 -1.95 4.42 31.12
CA ALA A 19 -2.37 5.71 30.60
C ALA A 19 -1.16 6.61 30.36
N LEU A 20 -1.28 7.45 29.33
CA LEU A 20 -0.36 8.53 29.02
C LEU A 20 -1.22 9.81 28.97
N ALA A 21 -0.85 10.84 29.75
CA ALA A 21 -1.54 12.12 29.77
C ALA A 21 -0.58 13.20 29.27
N PHE A 22 -1.05 14.03 28.34
CA PHE A 22 -0.31 15.19 27.85
C PHE A 22 -0.86 16.45 28.53
N ALA A 23 0.00 17.22 29.18
CA ALA A 23 -0.35 18.54 29.67
C ALA A 23 -0.08 19.56 28.55
N ALA A 24 -1.13 20.20 28.07
CA ALA A 24 -1.07 21.17 26.98
C ALA A 24 -2.08 22.29 27.23
N THR A 25 -1.91 23.44 26.57
CA THR A 25 -2.86 24.55 26.65
C THR A 25 -4.01 24.35 25.65
N GLU A 26 -5.11 25.10 25.77
CA GLU A 26 -6.19 25.06 24.75
C GLU A 26 -5.68 25.42 23.35
N ALA A 27 -4.64 26.25 23.25
CA ALA A 27 -4.01 26.60 21.98
C ALA A 27 -3.36 25.39 21.27
N ASP A 28 -3.01 24.35 22.02
CA ASP A 28 -2.36 23.14 21.50
C ASP A 28 -3.37 22.07 21.04
N ALA A 29 -4.67 22.29 21.25
CA ALA A 29 -5.70 21.29 20.96
C ALA A 29 -5.70 20.87 19.47
N GLY A 30 -5.48 21.82 18.56
CA GLY A 30 -5.36 21.54 17.13
C GLY A 30 -4.13 20.69 16.79
N VAL A 31 -2.99 20.99 17.40
CA VAL A 31 -1.74 20.24 17.23
C VAL A 31 -1.89 18.81 17.76
N LEU A 32 -2.51 18.64 18.94
CA LEU A 32 -2.77 17.33 19.52
C LEU A 32 -3.72 16.50 18.65
N ALA A 33 -4.77 17.10 18.09
CA ALA A 33 -5.68 16.44 17.15
C ALA A 33 -4.93 15.98 15.89
N GLN A 34 -4.09 16.84 15.32
CA GLN A 34 -3.25 16.51 14.15
C GLN A 34 -2.28 15.36 14.46
N ALA A 35 -1.53 15.45 15.56
CA ALA A 35 -0.59 14.41 15.96
C ALA A 35 -1.29 13.08 16.24
N THR A 36 -2.48 13.10 16.85
CA THR A 36 -3.28 11.90 17.10
C THR A 36 -3.74 11.24 15.81
N ALA A 37 -4.25 12.02 14.85
CA ALA A 37 -4.68 11.50 13.55
C ALA A 37 -3.50 10.88 12.77
N ILE A 38 -2.35 11.57 12.73
CA ILE A 38 -1.13 11.05 12.11
C ILE A 38 -0.70 9.75 12.80
N ALA A 39 -0.69 9.71 14.14
CA ALA A 39 -0.31 8.51 14.88
C ALA A 39 -1.24 7.32 14.62
N LYS A 40 -2.55 7.56 14.43
CA LYS A 40 -3.51 6.53 14.00
C LYS A 40 -3.18 6.02 12.60
N GLY A 41 -2.94 6.90 11.64
CA GLY A 41 -2.55 6.53 10.28
C GLY A 41 -1.24 5.74 10.23
N VAL A 42 -0.22 6.19 10.96
CA VAL A 42 1.07 5.48 11.09
C VAL A 42 0.88 4.13 11.75
N ARG A 43 0.08 4.03 12.82
CA ARG A 43 -0.21 2.74 13.46
C ARG A 43 -0.87 1.78 12.49
N PHE A 44 -1.90 2.24 11.78
CA PHE A 44 -2.61 1.45 10.78
C PHE A 44 -1.64 0.91 9.71
N ALA A 45 -0.82 1.79 9.13
CA ALA A 45 0.18 1.38 8.14
C ALA A 45 1.19 0.37 8.70
N ARG A 46 1.66 0.58 9.93
CA ARG A 46 2.61 -0.33 10.59
C ARG A 46 1.98 -1.68 10.94
N GLU A 47 0.72 -1.71 11.36
CA GLU A 47 0.01 -2.96 11.63
C GLU A 47 -0.11 -3.79 10.35
N LEU A 48 -0.55 -3.18 9.25
CA LEU A 48 -0.62 -3.87 7.96
C LEU A 48 0.75 -4.41 7.51
N GLY A 49 1.80 -3.58 7.53
CA GLY A 49 3.14 -4.02 7.12
C GLY A 49 3.77 -5.07 8.04
N ASN A 50 3.46 -5.04 9.34
CA ASN A 50 4.02 -6.01 10.29
C ASN A 50 3.34 -7.37 10.23
N LEU A 51 2.06 -7.44 9.83
CA LEU A 51 1.35 -8.70 9.68
C LEU A 51 2.09 -9.64 8.71
N PRO A 52 2.12 -10.94 8.99
CA PRO A 52 2.77 -11.89 8.10
C PRO A 52 1.93 -12.06 6.80
N PRO A 53 2.55 -12.42 5.67
CA PRO A 53 1.90 -12.45 4.37
C PRO A 53 0.79 -13.51 4.26
N ASN A 54 0.84 -14.57 5.08
CA ASN A 54 -0.24 -15.56 5.17
C ASN A 54 -1.52 -15.03 5.85
N ILE A 55 -1.46 -13.83 6.45
CA ILE A 55 -2.61 -13.11 7.01
C ILE A 55 -2.93 -11.89 6.15
N CYS A 56 -1.93 -11.03 5.89
CA CYS A 56 -2.10 -9.81 5.12
C CYS A 56 -2.07 -10.07 3.60
N THR A 57 -3.04 -10.84 3.11
CA THR A 57 -3.24 -11.13 1.68
C THR A 57 -3.89 -9.96 0.94
N PRO A 58 -3.98 -9.97 -0.40
CA PRO A 58 -4.70 -8.93 -1.14
C PRO A 58 -6.17 -8.80 -0.72
N ALA A 59 -6.82 -9.94 -0.42
CA ALA A 59 -8.18 -9.96 0.10
C ALA A 59 -8.26 -9.27 1.47
N TYR A 60 -7.33 -9.55 2.38
CA TYR A 60 -7.26 -8.89 3.69
C TYR A 60 -7.10 -7.37 3.57
N LEU A 61 -6.26 -6.88 2.66
CA LEU A 61 -6.16 -5.43 2.40
C LEU A 61 -7.50 -4.83 1.95
N GLY A 62 -8.23 -5.54 1.08
CA GLY A 62 -9.57 -5.14 0.66
C GLY A 62 -10.55 -5.07 1.83
N GLU A 63 -10.54 -6.08 2.71
CA GLU A 63 -11.37 -6.11 3.92
C GLU A 63 -11.04 -4.96 4.87
N GLN A 64 -9.75 -4.62 5.07
CA GLN A 64 -9.35 -3.50 5.91
C GLN A 64 -9.81 -2.15 5.33
N ALA A 65 -9.76 -1.97 4.02
CA ALA A 65 -10.28 -0.77 3.36
C ALA A 65 -11.81 -0.66 3.48
N GLN A 66 -12.54 -1.76 3.31
CA GLN A 66 -13.99 -1.81 3.53
C GLN A 66 -14.35 -1.47 4.98
N LYS A 67 -13.59 -1.98 5.94
CA LYS A 67 -13.76 -1.66 7.36
C LYS A 67 -13.53 -0.19 7.63
N LEU A 68 -12.45 0.40 7.10
CA LEU A 68 -12.19 1.84 7.19
C LEU A 68 -13.39 2.65 6.67
N ALA A 69 -13.93 2.30 5.50
CA ALA A 69 -15.09 3.00 4.95
C ALA A 69 -16.35 2.86 5.81
N ALA A 70 -16.57 1.68 6.41
CA ALA A 70 -17.71 1.45 7.29
C ALA A 70 -17.62 2.24 8.61
N GLU A 71 -16.41 2.48 9.12
CA GLU A 71 -16.17 3.20 10.37
C GLU A 71 -16.19 4.72 10.20
N HIS A 72 -16.11 5.23 8.97
CA HIS A 72 -16.00 6.66 8.68
C HIS A 72 -17.04 7.16 7.68
N ALA A 73 -18.03 7.90 8.19
CA ALA A 73 -19.01 8.58 7.35
C ALA A 73 -18.34 9.53 6.35
N GLY A 74 -18.79 9.50 5.09
CA GLY A 74 -18.21 10.29 4.00
C GLY A 74 -17.08 9.58 3.23
N VAL A 75 -16.71 8.36 3.65
CA VAL A 75 -15.81 7.49 2.90
C VAL A 75 -16.62 6.45 2.11
N THR A 76 -16.25 6.21 0.86
CA THR A 76 -16.74 5.06 0.08
C THR A 76 -15.60 4.12 -0.27
N CYS A 77 -15.90 2.83 -0.39
CA CYS A 77 -14.95 1.80 -0.79
C CYS A 77 -15.53 0.96 -1.93
N GLU A 78 -14.74 0.78 -2.99
CA GLU A 78 -14.95 -0.19 -4.06
C GLU A 78 -13.75 -1.14 -4.06
N VAL A 79 -13.99 -2.44 -4.25
CA VAL A 79 -12.93 -3.44 -4.34
C VAL A 79 -13.20 -4.26 -5.59
N LEU A 80 -12.35 -4.11 -6.61
CA LEU A 80 -12.48 -4.84 -7.86
C LEU A 80 -11.77 -6.19 -7.77
N GLU A 81 -12.46 -7.21 -8.24
CA GLU A 81 -12.01 -8.59 -8.37
C GLU A 81 -11.28 -8.81 -9.71
N GLU A 82 -10.62 -9.97 -9.84
CA GLU A 82 -9.88 -10.38 -11.05
C GLU A 82 -10.70 -10.23 -12.34
N ALA A 83 -11.98 -10.61 -12.31
CA ALA A 83 -12.86 -10.56 -13.48
C ALA A 83 -13.16 -9.12 -13.93
N GLU A 84 -13.23 -8.16 -13.01
CA GLU A 84 -13.47 -6.75 -13.32
C GLU A 84 -12.21 -6.10 -13.87
N MET A 85 -11.06 -6.36 -13.25
CA MET A 85 -9.75 -5.92 -13.76
C MET A 85 -9.46 -6.48 -15.16
N LYS A 86 -9.89 -7.72 -15.45
CA LYS A 86 -9.78 -8.31 -16.80
C LYS A 86 -10.62 -7.58 -17.83
N LYS A 87 -11.85 -7.18 -17.48
CA LYS A 87 -12.71 -6.38 -18.36
C LYS A 87 -12.14 -4.99 -18.63
N LEU A 88 -11.43 -4.43 -17.65
CA LEU A 88 -10.75 -3.14 -17.76
C LEU A 88 -9.44 -3.21 -18.56
N GLY A 89 -8.95 -4.41 -18.92
CA GLY A 89 -7.73 -4.58 -19.68
C GLY A 89 -6.44 -4.40 -18.87
N MET A 90 -6.47 -4.63 -17.56
CA MET A 90 -5.31 -4.52 -16.66
C MET A 90 -4.34 -5.70 -16.80
N GLY A 91 -3.83 -5.91 -18.01
CA GLY A 91 -3.02 -7.09 -18.34
C GLY A 91 -1.67 -7.13 -17.65
N ALA A 92 -1.08 -5.97 -17.31
CA ALA A 92 0.19 -5.93 -16.59
C ALA A 92 0.01 -6.33 -15.12
N LEU A 93 -1.01 -5.79 -14.44
CA LEU A 93 -1.35 -6.17 -13.07
C LEU A 93 -1.73 -7.64 -12.97
N LEU A 94 -2.60 -8.12 -13.87
CA LEU A 94 -3.03 -9.52 -13.87
C LEU A 94 -1.89 -10.48 -14.21
N GLY A 95 -0.94 -10.05 -15.05
CA GLY A 95 0.28 -10.79 -15.34
C GLY A 95 1.15 -11.03 -14.10
N VAL A 96 1.23 -10.06 -13.18
CA VAL A 96 1.94 -10.26 -11.90
C VAL A 96 1.19 -11.25 -11.01
N ALA A 97 -0.14 -11.12 -10.93
CA ALA A 97 -0.94 -11.88 -9.97
C ALA A 97 -1.17 -13.36 -10.33
N GLN A 98 -1.07 -13.74 -11.61
CA GLN A 98 -1.51 -15.06 -12.11
C GLN A 98 -0.76 -16.27 -11.56
N GLY A 99 0.40 -16.06 -10.94
CA GLY A 99 1.20 -17.12 -10.30
C GLY A 99 0.74 -17.50 -8.89
N SER A 100 -0.01 -16.62 -8.21
CA SER A 100 -0.47 -16.85 -6.84
C SER A 100 -1.87 -17.47 -6.76
N ALA A 101 -2.11 -18.24 -5.70
CA ALA A 101 -3.44 -18.66 -5.28
C ALA A 101 -4.24 -17.52 -4.62
N ASN A 102 -3.56 -16.54 -4.01
CA ASN A 102 -4.17 -15.35 -3.44
C ASN A 102 -4.55 -14.40 -4.57
N LYS A 103 -5.86 -14.27 -4.82
CA LYS A 103 -6.39 -13.50 -5.95
C LYS A 103 -6.17 -12.00 -5.78
N PRO A 104 -5.88 -11.26 -6.88
CA PRO A 104 -5.60 -9.84 -6.79
C PRO A 104 -6.86 -9.03 -6.42
N ARG A 105 -6.65 -7.83 -5.89
CA ARG A 105 -7.68 -6.84 -5.62
C ARG A 105 -7.21 -5.47 -6.12
N LEU A 106 -8.10 -4.69 -6.74
CA LEU A 106 -7.88 -3.25 -6.88
C LEU A 106 -8.82 -2.54 -5.92
N ILE A 107 -8.24 -1.93 -4.89
CA ILE A 107 -8.98 -1.27 -3.82
C ILE A 107 -9.06 0.21 -4.16
N VAL A 108 -10.24 0.79 -4.02
CA VAL A 108 -10.49 2.21 -4.27
C VAL A 108 -11.26 2.80 -3.10
N LEU A 109 -10.64 3.72 -2.38
CA LEU A 109 -11.28 4.53 -1.35
C LEU A 109 -11.48 5.95 -1.86
N GLN A 110 -12.62 6.56 -1.53
CA GLN A 110 -12.90 7.96 -1.86
C GLN A 110 -13.36 8.71 -0.62
N TRP A 111 -12.83 9.92 -0.43
CA TRP A 111 -13.25 10.88 0.59
C TRP A 111 -13.68 12.17 -0.10
N ASN A 112 -14.91 12.60 0.13
CA ASN A 112 -15.48 13.80 -0.46
C ASN A 112 -15.61 14.91 0.60
N GLY A 113 -14.48 15.45 1.05
CA GLY A 113 -14.44 16.50 2.08
C GLY A 113 -14.52 17.93 1.55
N ALA A 114 -14.39 18.13 0.24
CA ALA A 114 -14.46 19.44 -0.41
C ALA A 114 -15.85 19.72 -1.00
N ALA A 115 -15.99 20.85 -1.69
CA ALA A 115 -17.22 21.17 -2.39
C ALA A 115 -17.45 20.20 -3.57
N ALA A 116 -18.71 20.03 -3.95
CA ALA A 116 -19.05 19.23 -5.13
C ALA A 116 -18.42 19.85 -6.39
N GLY A 117 -17.67 19.04 -7.13
CA GLY A 117 -16.98 19.48 -8.36
C GLY A 117 -15.48 19.75 -8.20
N ASP A 118 -14.98 19.86 -6.97
CA ASP A 118 -13.53 20.00 -6.75
C ASP A 118 -12.79 18.72 -7.17
N LYS A 119 -11.70 18.89 -7.93
CA LYS A 119 -10.88 17.76 -8.38
C LYS A 119 -10.19 17.08 -7.19
N PRO A 120 -10.10 15.75 -7.15
CA PRO A 120 -9.44 15.06 -6.06
C PRO A 120 -7.91 15.12 -6.17
N TYR A 121 -7.24 14.96 -5.04
CA TYR A 121 -5.87 14.43 -5.01
C TYR A 121 -5.94 12.91 -5.04
N ALA A 122 -5.04 12.27 -5.80
CA ALA A 122 -4.96 10.83 -5.89
C ALA A 122 -3.70 10.29 -5.20
N LEU A 123 -3.89 9.27 -4.36
CA LEU A 123 -2.81 8.49 -3.76
C LEU A 123 -2.84 7.07 -4.34
N VAL A 124 -1.72 6.57 -4.84
CA VAL A 124 -1.61 5.22 -5.43
C VAL A 124 -0.53 4.42 -4.70
N GLY A 125 -0.89 3.31 -4.05
CA GLY A 125 0.06 2.56 -3.22
C GLY A 125 0.38 1.18 -3.76
N LYS A 126 1.66 0.86 -4.00
CA LYS A 126 2.11 -0.50 -4.35
C LYS A 126 1.68 -1.49 -3.25
N GLY A 127 0.86 -2.47 -3.61
CA GLY A 127 0.30 -3.47 -2.70
C GLY A 127 0.78 -4.90 -2.97
N VAL A 128 2.09 -5.13 -3.12
CA VAL A 128 2.61 -6.50 -3.26
C VAL A 128 2.71 -7.14 -1.88
N THR A 129 1.72 -7.93 -1.51
CA THR A 129 1.58 -8.50 -0.16
C THR A 129 2.66 -9.49 0.23
N PHE A 130 3.25 -10.14 -0.76
CA PHE A 130 4.52 -10.84 -0.65
C PHE A 130 5.19 -10.90 -2.02
N ASP A 131 6.50 -10.70 -2.05
CA ASP A 131 7.28 -10.70 -3.28
C ASP A 131 8.39 -11.75 -3.25
N THR A 132 8.18 -12.84 -3.96
CA THR A 132 9.22 -13.86 -4.18
C THR A 132 10.13 -13.53 -5.36
N GLY A 133 9.78 -12.53 -6.17
CA GLY A 133 10.31 -12.27 -7.50
C GLY A 133 9.70 -13.08 -8.63
N GLY A 134 8.75 -13.98 -8.34
CA GLY A 134 8.11 -14.82 -9.34
C GLY A 134 9.08 -15.86 -9.92
N ILE A 135 9.10 -16.04 -11.24
CA ILE A 135 10.04 -16.94 -11.93
C ILE A 135 11.49 -16.44 -11.78
N SER A 136 11.70 -15.13 -11.74
CA SER A 136 12.98 -14.46 -11.46
C SER A 136 13.23 -14.42 -9.95
N ILE A 137 13.24 -15.60 -9.33
CA ILE A 137 13.13 -15.76 -7.87
C ILE A 137 14.26 -15.05 -7.12
N LYS A 138 13.91 -14.36 -6.04
CA LYS A 138 14.86 -13.75 -5.11
C LYS A 138 15.67 -14.83 -4.38
N PRO A 139 16.89 -14.51 -3.91
CA PRO A 139 17.61 -15.36 -2.97
C PRO A 139 16.83 -15.52 -1.66
N SER A 140 17.04 -16.63 -0.94
CA SER A 140 16.35 -16.88 0.33
C SER A 140 16.67 -15.87 1.42
N ALA A 141 17.89 -15.31 1.44
CA ALA A 141 18.31 -14.36 2.46
C ALA A 141 17.59 -13.01 2.27
N GLY A 142 16.86 -12.57 3.30
CA GLY A 142 16.11 -11.31 3.28
C GLY A 142 14.75 -11.40 2.60
N MET A 143 14.38 -12.55 2.01
CA MET A 143 13.06 -12.74 1.40
C MET A 143 11.93 -12.63 2.43
N GLU A 144 12.19 -12.94 3.70
CA GLU A 144 11.24 -12.76 4.81
C GLU A 144 10.81 -11.30 5.02
N GLU A 145 11.63 -10.34 4.58
CA GLU A 145 11.30 -8.91 4.62
C GLU A 145 10.34 -8.50 3.50
N MET A 146 10.12 -9.34 2.48
CA MET A 146 9.25 -9.02 1.34
C MET A 146 7.75 -8.98 1.67
N LYS A 147 7.38 -9.30 2.92
CA LYS A 147 6.06 -8.91 3.46
C LYS A 147 5.86 -7.39 3.51
N PHE A 148 6.94 -6.61 3.55
CA PHE A 148 6.90 -5.16 3.54
C PHE A 148 6.74 -4.58 2.13
N ASP A 149 6.64 -5.41 1.10
CA ASP A 149 6.54 -4.93 -0.29
C ASP A 149 5.15 -4.36 -0.67
N MET A 150 4.27 -4.31 0.33
CA MET A 150 2.98 -3.63 0.32
C MET A 150 2.98 -2.35 1.16
N CYS A 151 4.13 -1.92 1.70
CA CYS A 151 4.18 -0.72 2.54
C CYS A 151 3.85 0.58 1.79
N GLY A 152 3.94 0.58 0.45
CA GLY A 152 3.37 1.65 -0.38
C GLY A 152 1.85 1.78 -0.18
N ALA A 153 1.13 0.66 -0.31
CA ALA A 153 -0.29 0.55 0.01
C ALA A 153 -0.60 0.91 1.46
N ALA A 154 0.15 0.36 2.41
CA ALA A 154 -0.05 0.64 3.83
C ALA A 154 0.10 2.14 4.14
N GLY A 155 1.11 2.79 3.56
CA GLY A 155 1.39 4.21 3.71
C GLY A 155 0.26 5.09 3.19
N VAL A 156 -0.20 4.86 1.96
CA VAL A 156 -1.30 5.67 1.37
C VAL A 156 -2.63 5.45 2.09
N LEU A 157 -2.92 4.22 2.55
CA LEU A 157 -4.12 3.95 3.35
C LEU A 157 -4.05 4.63 4.73
N GLY A 158 -2.87 4.66 5.35
CA GLY A 158 -2.64 5.41 6.60
C GLY A 158 -2.76 6.92 6.42
N ALA A 159 -2.25 7.47 5.31
CA ALA A 159 -2.41 8.87 4.94
C ALA A 159 -3.89 9.22 4.68
N PHE A 160 -4.61 8.35 3.96
CA PHE A 160 -6.05 8.49 3.74
C PHE A 160 -6.83 8.50 5.06
N LEU A 161 -6.57 7.55 5.96
CA LEU A 161 -7.15 7.52 7.30
C LEU A 161 -6.87 8.83 8.07
N THR A 162 -5.64 9.32 8.02
CA THR A 162 -5.25 10.58 8.66
C THR A 162 -6.08 11.75 8.14
N ALA A 163 -6.26 11.85 6.83
CA ALA A 163 -7.05 12.92 6.22
C ALA A 163 -8.54 12.85 6.61
N VAL A 164 -9.09 11.65 6.70
CA VAL A 164 -10.48 11.40 7.13
C VAL A 164 -10.67 11.75 8.61
N GLU A 165 -9.75 11.33 9.48
CA GLU A 165 -9.76 11.66 10.92
C GLU A 165 -9.71 13.17 11.16
N LEU A 166 -8.94 13.90 10.34
CA LEU A 166 -8.87 15.36 10.38
C LEU A 166 -10.02 16.06 9.66
N LYS A 167 -10.87 15.31 8.95
CA LYS A 167 -11.96 15.83 8.11
C LYS A 167 -11.45 16.93 7.18
N LEU A 168 -10.31 16.69 6.51
CA LEU A 168 -9.70 17.67 5.63
C LEU A 168 -10.69 18.09 4.54
N LYS A 169 -10.72 19.39 4.26
CA LYS A 169 -11.62 20.03 3.28
C LYS A 169 -11.10 19.87 1.86
N LEU A 170 -10.87 18.62 1.45
CA LEU A 170 -10.38 18.25 0.13
C LEU A 170 -10.99 16.91 -0.30
N ASN A 171 -10.96 16.65 -1.60
CA ASN A 171 -11.38 15.37 -2.17
C ASN A 171 -10.15 14.47 -2.32
N LEU A 172 -10.26 13.20 -1.90
CA LEU A 172 -9.19 12.19 -2.06
C LEU A 172 -9.73 10.96 -2.75
N VAL A 173 -8.91 10.40 -3.64
CA VAL A 173 -9.06 9.04 -4.14
C VAL A 173 -7.78 8.27 -3.80
N CYS A 174 -7.92 7.14 -3.11
CA CYS A 174 -6.80 6.26 -2.79
C CYS A 174 -6.99 4.95 -3.56
N VAL A 175 -6.04 4.59 -4.42
CA VAL A 175 -6.05 3.36 -5.23
C VAL A 175 -4.90 2.45 -4.80
N VAL A 176 -5.21 1.19 -4.51
CA VAL A 176 -4.22 0.19 -4.13
C VAL A 176 -4.36 -1.04 -5.04
N PRO A 177 -3.43 -1.25 -6.00
CA PRO A 177 -3.29 -2.53 -6.66
C PRO A 177 -2.66 -3.53 -5.68
N ALA A 178 -3.47 -4.44 -5.15
CA ALA A 178 -3.03 -5.48 -4.23
C ALA A 178 -2.87 -6.83 -4.95
N VAL A 179 -1.66 -7.38 -4.90
CA VAL A 179 -1.29 -8.65 -5.54
C VAL A 179 -0.35 -9.45 -4.62
N GLU A 180 -0.05 -10.68 -5.00
CA GLU A 180 1.06 -11.47 -4.45
C GLU A 180 1.89 -12.00 -5.63
N ASN A 181 3.20 -11.77 -5.63
CA ASN A 181 4.09 -12.18 -6.71
C ASN A 181 4.75 -13.52 -6.34
N MET A 182 4.28 -14.60 -6.98
CA MET A 182 4.65 -15.99 -6.66
C MET A 182 5.13 -16.74 -7.90
N PRO A 183 6.15 -17.62 -7.81
CA PRO A 183 6.37 -18.63 -8.82
C PRO A 183 5.18 -19.60 -8.82
N GLY A 184 4.87 -20.15 -9.99
CA GLY A 184 3.77 -21.10 -10.15
C GLY A 184 3.73 -21.60 -11.58
N SER A 185 2.99 -22.68 -11.82
CA SER A 185 2.85 -23.25 -13.17
C SER A 185 2.20 -22.29 -14.18
N ASN A 186 1.46 -21.30 -13.67
CA ASN A 186 0.82 -20.26 -14.46
C ASN A 186 1.46 -18.87 -14.25
N ALA A 187 2.62 -18.79 -13.58
CA ALA A 187 3.28 -17.51 -13.34
C ALA A 187 3.76 -16.87 -14.65
N GLN A 188 3.75 -15.54 -14.69
CA GLN A 188 4.39 -14.79 -15.76
C GLN A 188 5.88 -15.10 -15.82
N ARG A 189 6.44 -15.10 -17.02
CA ARG A 189 7.82 -15.49 -17.29
C ARG A 189 8.61 -14.31 -17.85
N PRO A 190 9.94 -14.32 -17.70
CA PRO A 190 10.82 -13.47 -18.48
C PRO A 190 10.52 -13.59 -19.99
N SER A 191 10.55 -12.45 -20.68
CA SER A 191 10.22 -12.26 -22.10
C SER A 191 8.74 -12.42 -22.48
N ASP A 192 7.83 -12.62 -21.51
CA ASP A 192 6.41 -12.43 -21.81
C ASP A 192 6.15 -10.95 -22.16
N VAL A 193 5.29 -10.70 -23.16
CA VAL A 193 4.83 -9.35 -23.52
C VAL A 193 3.38 -9.20 -23.07
N VAL A 194 3.12 -8.20 -22.23
CA VAL A 194 1.77 -7.89 -21.72
C VAL A 194 1.25 -6.59 -22.30
N THR A 195 -0.07 -6.50 -22.46
CA THR A 195 -0.76 -5.26 -22.80
C THR A 195 -1.31 -4.63 -21.51
N THR A 196 -0.90 -3.39 -21.24
CA THR A 196 -1.37 -2.59 -20.09
C THR A 196 -2.78 -2.05 -20.34
N MET A 197 -3.43 -1.54 -19.28
CA MET A 197 -4.72 -0.85 -19.37
C MET A 197 -4.66 0.37 -20.31
N SER A 198 -3.49 1.01 -20.43
CA SER A 198 -3.29 2.14 -21.34
C SER A 198 -3.25 1.74 -22.83
N GLY A 199 -3.20 0.43 -23.12
CA GLY A 199 -3.01 -0.11 -24.47
C GLY A 199 -1.54 -0.26 -24.89
N GLN A 200 -0.58 0.29 -24.13
CA GLN A 200 0.85 0.08 -24.38
C GLN A 200 1.25 -1.37 -24.05
N THR A 201 2.22 -1.90 -24.78
CA THR A 201 2.81 -3.21 -24.51
C THR A 201 4.12 -3.09 -23.72
N VAL A 202 4.36 -4.05 -22.83
CA VAL A 202 5.56 -4.12 -21.99
C VAL A 202 6.17 -5.51 -22.11
N GLU A 203 7.44 -5.59 -22.48
CA GLU A 203 8.22 -6.82 -22.37
C GLU A 203 8.74 -7.00 -20.94
N VAL A 204 8.37 -8.10 -20.31
CA VAL A 204 8.75 -8.40 -18.92
C VAL A 204 10.08 -9.12 -18.93
N LEU A 205 11.19 -8.39 -18.86
CA LEU A 205 12.53 -9.00 -18.82
C LEU A 205 12.87 -9.65 -17.47
N ASN A 206 12.26 -9.16 -16.39
CA ASN A 206 12.47 -9.66 -15.05
C ASN A 206 11.16 -9.54 -14.25
N THR A 207 10.70 -10.66 -13.68
CA THR A 207 9.44 -10.74 -12.92
C THR A 207 9.56 -10.24 -11.49
N ASP A 208 10.77 -9.88 -11.05
CA ASP A 208 11.09 -9.18 -9.79
C ASP A 208 11.06 -7.64 -9.94
N ALA A 209 10.64 -7.17 -11.11
CA ALA A 209 10.32 -5.77 -11.38
C ALA A 209 8.79 -5.59 -11.50
N GLU A 210 8.03 -6.30 -10.69
CA GLU A 210 6.57 -6.43 -10.73
C GLU A 210 5.83 -5.17 -10.23
N GLY A 211 6.39 -4.46 -9.24
CA GLY A 211 5.73 -3.31 -8.62
C GLY A 211 5.35 -2.23 -9.62
N ARG A 212 6.19 -1.97 -10.62
CA ARG A 212 5.88 -0.99 -11.68
C ARG A 212 4.80 -1.47 -12.65
N LEU A 213 4.64 -2.79 -12.83
CA LEU A 213 3.62 -3.38 -13.70
C LEU A 213 2.23 -3.25 -13.07
N ILE A 214 2.11 -3.45 -11.75
CA ILE A 214 0.83 -3.24 -11.08
C ILE A 214 0.48 -1.74 -10.96
N LEU A 215 1.49 -0.89 -10.78
CA LEU A 215 1.31 0.56 -10.68
C LEU A 215 0.90 1.18 -12.01
N CYS A 216 1.44 0.77 -13.16
CA CYS A 216 1.08 1.41 -14.43
C CYS A 216 -0.41 1.26 -14.78
N ASP A 217 -1.00 0.09 -14.46
CA ASP A 217 -2.44 -0.14 -14.65
C ASP A 217 -3.28 0.64 -13.63
N ALA A 218 -2.83 0.72 -12.36
CA ALA A 218 -3.50 1.52 -11.34
C ALA A 218 -3.43 3.04 -11.63
N LEU A 219 -2.29 3.52 -12.12
CA LEU A 219 -2.08 4.91 -12.56
C LEU A 219 -2.94 5.23 -13.78
N THR A 220 -3.13 4.30 -14.70
CA THR A 220 -4.07 4.47 -15.81
C THR A 220 -5.51 4.53 -15.29
N TYR A 221 -5.88 3.63 -14.37
CA TYR A 221 -7.22 3.57 -13.80
C TYR A 221 -7.61 4.84 -13.05
N VAL A 222 -6.73 5.38 -12.21
CA VAL A 222 -7.04 6.53 -11.35
C VAL A 222 -7.31 7.80 -12.16
N GLN A 223 -6.84 7.89 -13.41
CA GLN A 223 -7.10 9.03 -14.29
C GLN A 223 -8.59 9.24 -14.58
N LYS A 224 -9.45 8.20 -14.47
CA LYS A 224 -10.90 8.35 -14.65
C LYS A 224 -11.54 9.35 -13.66
N TYR A 225 -10.89 9.56 -12.50
CA TYR A 225 -11.31 10.53 -11.49
C TYR A 225 -10.83 11.96 -11.76
N GLN A 226 -10.08 12.18 -12.84
CA GLN A 226 -9.51 13.48 -13.24
C GLN A 226 -8.81 14.20 -12.06
N PRO A 227 -7.90 13.52 -11.34
CA PRO A 227 -7.23 14.11 -10.20
C PRO A 227 -6.38 15.31 -10.62
N GLN A 228 -6.25 16.29 -9.73
CA GLN A 228 -5.36 17.43 -9.96
C GLN A 228 -3.89 17.08 -9.72
N VAL A 229 -3.62 16.10 -8.86
CA VAL A 229 -2.29 15.56 -8.55
C VAL A 229 -2.43 14.05 -8.32
N ILE A 230 -1.48 13.27 -8.81
CA ILE A 230 -1.33 11.84 -8.52
C ILE A 230 0.02 11.63 -7.85
N ILE A 231 0.02 11.02 -6.66
CA ILE A 231 1.24 10.61 -5.96
C ILE A 231 1.18 9.09 -5.81
N ASP A 232 2.14 8.39 -6.42
CA ASP A 232 2.35 6.98 -6.08
C ASP A 232 3.42 6.80 -5.00
N ALA A 233 3.22 5.79 -4.15
CA ALA A 233 4.15 5.41 -3.10
C ALA A 233 4.45 3.91 -3.21
N ALA A 234 5.74 3.56 -3.23
CA ALA A 234 6.16 2.19 -3.49
C ALA A 234 7.52 1.85 -2.87
N THR A 235 7.62 0.65 -2.32
CA THR A 235 8.88 -0.06 -2.05
C THR A 235 9.46 -0.58 -3.37
N LEU A 236 9.88 0.34 -4.24
CA LEU A 236 10.00 0.02 -5.67
C LEU A 236 11.36 -0.56 -6.09
N THR A 237 12.46 -0.11 -5.48
CA THR A 237 13.80 -0.49 -5.94
C THR A 237 14.80 -0.61 -4.80
N GLY A 238 15.63 -1.66 -4.85
CA GLY A 238 16.83 -1.74 -4.02
C GLY A 238 17.85 -0.63 -4.35
N ALA A 239 17.85 -0.13 -5.59
CA ALA A 239 18.73 0.96 -6.02
C ALA A 239 18.49 2.27 -5.23
N CYS A 240 17.25 2.58 -4.87
CA CYS A 240 16.94 3.73 -4.02
C CYS A 240 17.60 3.62 -2.63
N VAL A 241 17.60 2.43 -2.04
CA VAL A 241 18.29 2.17 -0.75
C VAL A 241 19.81 2.30 -0.89
N VAL A 242 20.38 1.87 -2.02
CA VAL A 242 21.82 2.07 -2.28
C VAL A 242 22.16 3.56 -2.41
N ALA A 243 21.30 4.34 -3.07
CA ALA A 243 21.54 5.77 -3.32
C ALA A 243 21.32 6.66 -2.08
N LEU A 244 20.26 6.41 -1.31
CA LEU A 244 19.76 7.30 -0.25
C LEU A 244 19.79 6.69 1.16
N GLY A 245 20.20 5.42 1.28
CA GLY A 245 20.21 4.69 2.54
C GLY A 245 18.81 4.37 3.07
N LYS A 246 18.67 4.26 4.39
CA LYS A 246 17.42 3.90 5.08
C LYS A 246 16.67 5.09 5.70
N HIS A 247 17.17 6.31 5.48
CA HIS A 247 16.68 7.50 6.16
C HIS A 247 15.86 8.44 5.27
N ALA A 248 16.10 8.42 3.96
CA ALA A 248 15.42 9.27 2.99
C ALA A 248 14.66 8.43 1.96
N SER A 249 13.49 8.92 1.56
CA SER A 249 12.72 8.39 0.42
C SER A 249 13.17 9.06 -0.88
N GLY A 250 13.22 8.30 -1.97
CA GLY A 250 13.41 8.89 -3.30
C GLY A 250 12.12 9.53 -3.80
N LEU A 251 12.23 10.75 -4.33
CA LEU A 251 11.14 11.49 -4.97
C LEU A 251 11.50 11.70 -6.45
N MET A 252 10.53 11.50 -7.35
CA MET A 252 10.69 11.73 -8.79
C MET A 252 9.40 12.35 -9.32
N THR A 253 9.54 13.43 -10.08
CA THR A 253 8.44 14.10 -10.79
C THR A 253 9.04 14.93 -11.92
N THR A 254 8.23 15.28 -12.92
CA THR A 254 8.59 16.25 -13.96
C THR A 254 8.11 17.66 -13.63
N ASP A 255 7.45 17.84 -12.49
CA ASP A 255 6.88 19.09 -12.01
C ASP A 255 7.64 19.54 -10.76
N ASP A 256 8.48 20.58 -10.92
CA ASP A 256 9.32 21.12 -9.85
C ASP A 256 8.48 21.80 -8.74
N GLU A 257 7.35 22.43 -9.09
CA GLU A 257 6.48 23.08 -8.11
C GLU A 257 5.78 22.07 -7.21
N LEU A 258 5.45 20.89 -7.76
CA LEU A 258 4.95 19.77 -6.97
C LEU A 258 6.05 19.13 -6.13
N ALA A 259 7.30 19.11 -6.62
CA ALA A 259 8.43 18.53 -5.88
C ALA A 259 8.78 19.31 -4.60
N ASP A 260 8.63 20.64 -4.64
CA ASP A 260 8.94 21.53 -3.54
C ASP A 260 7.88 21.54 -2.41
N GLN A 261 6.67 21.01 -2.66
CA GLN A 261 5.56 20.92 -1.70
C GLN A 261 5.71 19.74 -0.72
#